data_AF-A0A961WQC8-F1
#
_entry.id   AF-A0A961WQC8-F1
#
_cell.length_a   1.000
_cell.length_b   1.000
_cell.length_c   1.000
_cell.angle_alpha   90.00
_cell.angle_beta   90.00
_cell.angle_gamma   90.00
#
_symmetry.space_group_name_H-M   'P 1'
#
loop_
_entity.id
_entity.type
_entity.pdbx_description
1 polymer ?
#
loop_
_entity_poly.entity_id
_entity_poly.type
_entity_poly.pdbx_seq_one_letter_code
_entity_poly.pdbx_strand_id
1 'polypeptide(L)'
;MTAFHDVRFPVSLGFGATGGPERRNEIVTLTSGREKRNQRLAHARRRYDAGTGMRSLEDLQLLAAFFEARRGSLHAFRFRDPFDWSSAAPGQLPGVLDQQIGTGDGARTEF
;
A
#
# COMPACT_ATOMS: atom_id res chain seq x y z
N MET A 1 1.63 -17.53 12.10
CA MET A 1 1.11 -16.20 12.44
C MET A 1 2.03 -15.16 11.80
N THR A 2 1.56 -14.40 10.82
CA THR A 2 2.32 -13.28 10.25
C THR A 2 2.46 -12.21 11.33
N ALA A 3 3.66 -12.08 11.87
CA ALA A 3 3.90 -11.17 12.99
C ALA A 3 3.90 -9.72 12.46
N PHE A 4 2.76 -9.05 12.62
CA PHE A 4 2.55 -7.67 12.22
C PHE A 4 2.88 -6.75 13.40
N HIS A 5 3.70 -5.73 13.15
CA HIS A 5 3.99 -4.69 14.12
C HIS A 5 3.16 -3.45 13.81
N ASP A 6 2.43 -2.97 14.81
CA ASP A 6 1.45 -1.90 14.63
C ASP A 6 2.05 -0.49 14.58
N VAL A 7 3.09 -0.34 13.77
CA VAL A 7 3.91 0.86 13.66
C VAL A 7 3.90 1.39 12.24
N ARG A 8 4.12 2.69 12.10
CA ARG A 8 4.21 3.35 10.80
C ARG A 8 5.67 3.49 10.38
N PHE A 9 5.93 3.24 9.10
CA PHE A 9 7.18 3.62 8.47
C PHE A 9 7.41 5.14 8.64
N PRO A 10 8.64 5.59 8.97
CA PRO A 10 8.91 7.00 9.19
C PRO A 10 8.48 7.86 8.00
N VAL A 11 7.59 8.83 8.24
CA VAL A 11 6.99 9.66 7.17
C VAL A 11 8.05 10.54 6.51
N SER A 12 9.07 10.99 7.25
CA SER A 12 10.20 11.75 6.71
C SER A 12 10.97 10.98 5.63
N LEU A 13 11.12 9.66 5.80
CA LEU A 13 11.74 8.77 4.82
C LEU A 13 10.80 8.38 3.69
N GLY A 14 9.49 8.29 3.97
CA GLY A 14 8.46 7.98 2.97
C GLY A 14 8.12 9.15 2.06
N PHE A 15 8.45 10.39 2.44
CA PHE A 15 8.20 11.58 1.64
C PHE A 15 9.14 11.59 0.42
N GLY A 16 8.57 11.47 -0.78
CA GLY A 16 9.32 11.32 -2.02
C GLY A 16 9.49 9.87 -2.48
N ALA A 17 8.92 8.89 -1.76
CA ALA A 17 8.87 7.52 -2.23
C ALA A 17 8.20 7.44 -3.62
N THR A 18 8.84 6.75 -4.54
CA THR A 18 8.34 6.60 -5.91
C THR A 18 7.71 5.23 -6.07
N GLY A 19 6.64 5.14 -6.85
CA GLY A 19 5.94 3.87 -7.02
C GLY A 19 4.46 4.03 -7.32
N GLY A 20 3.72 2.94 -7.18
CA GLY A 20 2.30 2.92 -7.48
C GLY A 20 1.71 1.52 -7.59
N PRO A 21 0.46 1.43 -8.08
CA PRO A 21 -0.23 0.15 -8.26
C PRO A 21 0.36 -0.65 -9.43
N GLU A 22 0.83 -1.86 -9.15
CA GLU A 22 1.30 -2.82 -10.14
C GLU A 22 0.25 -3.92 -10.37
N ARG A 23 -0.06 -4.19 -11.64
CA ARG A 23 -0.90 -5.32 -12.07
C ARG A 23 -0.03 -6.40 -12.66
N ARG A 24 -0.23 -7.64 -12.22
CA ARG A 24 0.45 -8.80 -12.80
C ARG A 24 -0.42 -9.42 -13.89
N ASN A 25 -0.20 -8.99 -15.13
CA ASN A 25 -0.87 -9.52 -16.31
C ASN A 25 0.13 -10.31 -17.16
N GLU A 26 -0.28 -11.48 -17.62
CA GLU A 26 0.46 -12.27 -18.58
C GLU A 26 -0.12 -12.03 -19.97
N ILE A 27 0.74 -11.71 -20.93
CA ILE A 27 0.37 -11.45 -22.31
C ILE A 27 1.01 -12.53 -23.17
N VAL A 28 0.19 -13.34 -23.85
CA VAL A 28 0.63 -14.47 -24.67
C VAL A 28 0.20 -14.24 -26.12
N THR A 29 1.15 -14.29 -27.04
CA THR A 29 0.88 -14.30 -28.48
C THR A 29 0.56 -15.73 -28.91
N LEU A 30 -0.61 -15.93 -29.52
CA LEU A 30 -1.04 -17.21 -30.06
C LEU A 30 -0.45 -17.43 -31.45
N THR A 31 -0.31 -18.70 -31.85
CA THR A 31 0.15 -19.09 -33.18
C THR A 31 -0.69 -18.50 -34.33
N SER A 32 -1.94 -18.13 -34.04
CA SER A 32 -2.82 -17.43 -35.00
C SER A 32 -2.55 -15.93 -35.13
N GLY A 33 -1.50 -15.39 -34.51
CA GLY A 33 -1.19 -13.95 -34.47
C GLY A 33 -2.09 -13.12 -33.54
N ARG A 34 -2.96 -13.76 -32.74
CA ARG A 34 -3.86 -13.08 -31.79
C ARG A 34 -3.23 -13.05 -30.40
N GLU A 35 -3.59 -12.05 -29.59
CA GLU A 35 -3.13 -11.93 -28.21
C GLU A 35 -4.16 -12.45 -27.21
N LYS A 36 -3.71 -13.11 -26.15
CA LYS A 36 -4.51 -13.41 -24.96
C LYS A 36 -3.88 -12.77 -23.73
N ARG A 37 -4.69 -12.07 -22.93
CA ARG A 37 -4.30 -11.45 -21.66
C ARG A 37 -4.90 -12.24 -20.50
N ASN A 38 -4.07 -12.58 -19.51
CA ASN A 38 -4.49 -13.26 -18.29
C ASN A 38 -4.08 -12.43 -17.06
N GLN A 39 -5.07 -11.94 -16.32
CA GLN A 39 -4.84 -11.20 -15.07
C GLN A 39 -4.59 -12.20 -13.93
N ARG A 40 -3.35 -12.27 -13.43
CA ARG A 40 -2.94 -13.26 -12.41
C ARG A 40 -3.40 -12.91 -11.00
N LEU A 41 -3.69 -11.64 -10.71
CA LEU A 41 -4.14 -11.16 -9.41
C LEU A 41 -5.38 -10.30 -9.57
N ALA A 42 -6.42 -10.53 -8.76
CA ALA A 42 -7.66 -9.75 -8.81
C ALA A 42 -7.42 -8.25 -8.54
N HIS A 43 -6.56 -7.94 -7.57
CA HIS A 43 -6.23 -6.58 -7.16
C HIS A 43 -4.81 -6.20 -7.56
N ALA A 44 -4.58 -4.90 -7.74
CA ALA A 44 -3.23 -4.36 -7.86
C ALA A 44 -2.49 -4.51 -6.54
N ARG A 45 -1.18 -4.73 -6.61
CA ARG A 45 -0.29 -4.59 -5.45
C ARG A 45 0.48 -3.29 -5.59
N ARG A 46 0.47 -2.45 -4.56
CA ARG A 46 1.25 -1.22 -4.56
C ARG A 46 2.70 -1.54 -4.23
N ARG A 47 3.64 -1.04 -5.05
CA ARG A 47 5.08 -1.11 -4.81
C ARG A 47 5.63 0.30 -4.70
N TYR A 48 6.39 0.56 -3.65
CA TYR A 48 7.05 1.84 -3.41
C TYR A 48 8.54 1.62 -3.17
N ASP A 49 9.35 2.51 -3.74
CA ASP A 49 10.76 2.69 -3.45
C ASP A 49 10.91 3.93 -2.56
N ALA A 50 11.29 3.72 -1.31
CA ALA A 50 11.53 4.78 -0.33
C ALA A 50 12.98 5.29 -0.31
N GLY A 51 13.86 4.78 -1.16
CA GLY A 51 15.27 5.19 -1.24
C GLY A 51 15.45 6.64 -1.73
N THR A 52 14.49 7.13 -2.52
CA THR A 52 14.50 8.47 -3.12
C THR A 52 14.39 9.61 -2.12
N GLY A 53 13.89 9.36 -0.89
CA GLY A 53 13.70 10.37 0.15
C GLY A 53 14.88 10.55 1.11
N MET A 54 15.92 9.71 1.02
CA MET A 54 17.05 9.70 1.96
C MET A 54 18.02 10.83 1.64
N ARG A 55 18.21 11.77 2.58
CA ARG A 55 18.99 13.00 2.35
C ARG A 55 20.17 13.15 3.29
N SER A 56 20.27 12.30 4.32
CA SER A 56 21.27 12.41 5.37
C SER A 56 21.74 11.03 5.88
N LEU A 57 22.87 11.02 6.59
CA LEU A 57 23.32 9.82 7.32
C LEU A 57 22.35 9.42 8.44
N GLU A 58 21.71 10.40 9.07
CA GLU A 58 20.71 10.18 10.11
C GLU A 58 19.50 9.41 9.56
N ASP A 59 19.03 9.75 8.36
CA ASP A 59 17.95 9.03 7.67
C ASP A 59 18.30 7.55 7.44
N LEU A 60 19.55 7.27 7.05
CA LEU A 60 20.04 5.89 6.84
C LEU A 60 20.10 5.12 8.16
N GLN A 61 20.56 5.74 9.23
CA GLN A 61 20.59 5.12 10.56
C GLN A 61 19.18 4.84 11.08
N LEU A 62 18.26 5.78 10.89
CA LEU A 62 16.85 5.60 11.26
C LEU A 62 16.20 4.44 10.50
N LEU A 63 16.47 4.34 9.19
CA LEU A 63 16.00 3.22 8.37
C LEU A 63 16.57 1.89 8.86
N ALA A 64 17.88 1.81 9.07
CA ALA A 64 18.54 0.60 9.53
C ALA A 64 17.98 0.15 10.88
N ALA A 65 17.86 1.07 11.85
CA ALA A 65 17.27 0.79 13.16
C ALA A 65 15.81 0.32 13.05
N PHE A 66 15.03 0.93 12.15
CA PHE A 66 13.64 0.54 11.92
C PHE A 66 13.55 -0.89 11.38
N PHE A 67 14.37 -1.26 10.40
CA PHE A 67 14.40 -2.59 9.80
C PHE A 67 14.95 -3.67 10.73
N GLU A 68 15.98 -3.37 11.52
CA GLU A 68 16.50 -4.28 12.54
C GLU A 68 15.44 -4.60 13.61
N ALA A 69 14.70 -3.59 14.06
CA ALA A 69 13.57 -3.78 14.98
C ALA A 69 12.42 -4.62 14.37
N ARG A 70 12.37 -4.79 13.04
CA ARG A 70 11.39 -5.65 12.32
C ARG A 70 12.01 -6.95 11.82
N ARG A 71 13.27 -7.23 12.15
CA ARG A 71 14.02 -8.41 11.66
C ARG A 71 13.93 -8.52 10.14
N GLY A 72 14.11 -7.39 9.45
CA GLY A 72 14.04 -7.33 8.00
C GLY A 72 12.63 -7.56 7.46
N SER A 73 12.46 -8.61 6.66
CA SER A 73 11.19 -9.00 6.02
C SER A 73 10.29 -9.88 6.89
N LEU A 74 10.71 -10.21 8.11
CA LEU A 74 9.96 -11.09 9.00
C LEU A 74 8.67 -10.44 9.51
N HIS A 75 8.72 -9.15 9.85
CA HIS A 75 7.59 -8.41 10.41
C HIS A 75 7.02 -7.37 9.43
N ALA A 76 5.72 -7.47 9.15
CA ALA A 76 5.01 -6.46 8.40
C ALA A 76 4.71 -5.22 9.25
N PHE A 77 4.61 -4.05 8.61
CA PHE A 77 4.33 -2.77 9.24
C PHE A 77 3.49 -1.88 8.31
N ARG A 78 2.97 -0.76 8.83
CA ARG A 78 2.16 0.17 8.03
C ARG A 78 3.04 1.11 7.22
N PHE A 79 2.74 1.21 5.93
CA PHE A 79 3.30 2.22 5.04
C PHE A 79 2.20 3.23 4.67
N ARG A 80 2.50 4.53 4.71
CA ARG A 80 1.52 5.57 4.35
C ARG A 80 1.57 5.82 2.85
N ASP A 81 0.49 5.53 2.15
CA ASP A 81 0.27 5.98 0.78
C ASP A 81 -0.23 7.44 0.80
N PRO A 82 0.46 8.39 0.14
CA PRO A 82 0.01 9.78 0.09
C PRO A 82 -1.25 9.98 -0.77
N PHE A 83 -1.62 9.02 -1.62
CA PHE A 83 -2.75 9.15 -2.55
C PHE A 83 -4.02 8.43 -2.08
N ASP A 84 -3.92 7.55 -1.08
CA ASP A 84 -5.02 6.66 -0.65
C ASP A 84 -5.49 6.97 0.78
N TRP A 85 -5.81 8.25 1.03
CA TRP A 85 -6.25 8.72 2.36
C TRP A 85 -7.71 9.19 2.40
N SER A 86 -8.36 9.30 1.25
CA SER A 86 -9.74 9.78 1.12
C SER A 86 -10.54 8.87 0.18
N SER A 87 -11.79 8.59 0.56
CA SER A 87 -12.78 7.93 -0.28
C SER A 87 -13.36 8.87 -1.35
N ALA A 88 -13.25 10.18 -1.15
CA ALA A 88 -13.76 11.18 -2.07
C ALA A 88 -12.80 11.42 -3.25
N ALA A 89 -13.36 11.91 -4.35
CA ALA A 89 -12.56 12.43 -5.46
C ALA A 89 -11.60 13.54 -4.99
N PRO A 90 -10.45 13.72 -5.67
CA PRO A 90 -9.49 14.77 -5.31
C PRO A 90 -10.16 16.15 -5.20
N GLY A 91 -9.95 16.82 -4.06
CA GLY A 91 -10.52 18.15 -3.79
C GLY A 91 -11.96 18.15 -3.27
N GLN A 92 -12.57 16.98 -3.06
CA GLN A 92 -13.91 16.85 -2.45
C GLN A 92 -13.81 16.30 -1.02
N LEU A 93 -14.84 16.57 -0.22
CA LEU A 93 -14.98 15.98 1.11
C LEU A 93 -15.64 14.59 1.02
N PRO A 94 -15.21 13.63 1.85
CA PRO A 94 -15.91 12.35 2.04
C PRO A 94 -17.39 12.56 2.37
N GLY A 95 -18.25 11.83 1.67
CA GLY A 95 -19.69 11.84 1.92
C GLY A 95 -20.08 10.77 2.93
N VAL A 96 -21.16 10.97 3.69
CA VAL A 96 -21.63 9.97 4.67
C VAL A 96 -22.06 8.62 4.06
N LEU A 97 -22.31 8.58 2.75
CA LEU A 97 -22.71 7.39 1.99
C LEU A 97 -21.69 7.03 0.89
N ASP A 98 -20.47 7.60 0.93
CA ASP A 98 -19.48 7.41 -0.14
C ASP A 98 -18.77 6.04 -0.10
N GLN A 99 -18.81 5.35 1.04
CA GLN A 99 -18.31 4.00 1.24
C GLN A 99 -19.31 3.19 2.05
N GLN A 100 -19.64 2.00 1.54
CA GLN A 100 -20.39 1.02 2.31
C GLN A 100 -19.46 0.33 3.32
N ILE A 101 -19.47 0.81 4.56
CA ILE A 101 -18.66 0.25 5.65
C ILE A 101 -19.33 -0.92 6.38
N GLY A 102 -20.61 -1.18 6.09
CA GLY A 102 -21.39 -2.29 6.64
C GLY A 102 -22.88 -2.12 6.43
N THR A 103 -23.65 -3.15 6.77
CA THR A 103 -25.11 -3.09 6.88
C THR A 103 -25.44 -3.15 8.36
N GLY A 104 -26.15 -2.16 8.89
CA GLY A 104 -26.62 -2.20 10.27
C GLY A 104 -27.68 -3.28 10.44
N ASP A 105 -27.50 -4.15 11.44
CA ASP A 105 -28.50 -5.16 11.83
C ASP A 105 -29.54 -4.63 12.85
N GLY A 106 -29.38 -3.38 13.27
CA GLY A 106 -30.25 -2.71 14.25
C GLY A 106 -30.09 -3.21 15.69
N ALA A 107 -29.21 -4.19 15.95
CA ALA A 107 -29.05 -4.83 17.24
C ALA A 107 -27.66 -4.57 17.85
N ARG A 108 -26.62 -4.43 17.04
CA ARG A 108 -25.25 -4.19 17.51
C ARG A 108 -24.99 -2.71 17.72
N THR A 109 -24.82 -2.32 18.98
CA THR A 109 -24.59 -0.91 19.40
C THR A 109 -23.14 -0.62 19.82
N GLU A 110 -22.27 -1.63 19.85
CA GLU A 110 -20.86 -1.50 20.25
C GLU A 110 -19.91 -1.93 19.11
N PHE A 111 -18.90 -1.10 18.85
CA PHE A 111 -17.94 -1.20 17.74
C PHE A 111 -16.50 -1.05 18.22
#